data_AF-A0A954IE89-F1
#
_entry.id   AF-A0A954IE89-F1
#
_cell.length_a   1.000
_cell.length_b   1.000
_cell.length_c   1.000
_cell.angle_alpha   90.00
_cell.angle_beta   90.00
_cell.angle_gamma   90.00
#
_symmetry.space_group_name_H-M   'P 1'
#
loop_
_entity.id
_entity.type
_entity.pdbx_description
1 polymer ?
#
loop_
_entity_poly.entity_id
_entity_poly.type
_entity_poly.pdbx_seq_one_letter_code
_entity_poly.pdbx_strand_id
1 'polypeptide(L)'
;MNGQLAELIASSSSSDRAIVRSVFEEQFQDIRTFRSFLKSALNDRVNSMLSSPLDRWTVRSFQALFIACWVHHPVEKGSFMINLAGLPEAQRDVIQSAVRARLKSRASSHLSKQGYSASSGWAFLKGYAELLVQYETIGGGHYLFLKAEGHTTGLGGIIPHLRSWHHKNKTGEGLTASPALNTLASAGNPMVTEDGRAAENYASGYKKLVKQVLGLKGTTLTVRDVIPKLYEYTKYEGHGGLSAGVNGTSNQNLGVSLSNFCKHVEKARTNPARPGRSADTRLQEITDDMLKDLKELARQLREDGSGKIHRIYKEIHAKPAELDSSLDVFYAK
;
A
#
# COMPACT_ATOMS: atom_id res chain seq x y z
N MET A 1 8.06 16.12 -5.73
CA MET A 1 7.02 15.57 -6.63
C MET A 1 5.93 16.56 -7.01
N ASN A 2 5.49 17.45 -6.10
CA ASN A 2 4.46 18.47 -6.43
C ASN A 2 4.82 19.23 -7.73
N GLY A 3 3.98 19.08 -8.77
CA GLY A 3 4.12 19.76 -10.07
C GLY A 3 4.72 18.90 -11.21
N GLN A 4 5.54 17.89 -10.92
CA GLN A 4 6.21 17.07 -11.96
C GLN A 4 5.22 16.28 -12.81
N LEU A 5 4.12 15.82 -12.21
CA LEU A 5 3.06 15.14 -12.94
C LEU A 5 2.35 16.07 -13.93
N ALA A 6 2.05 17.31 -13.53
CA ALA A 6 1.43 18.28 -14.42
C ALA A 6 2.35 18.61 -15.60
N GLU A 7 3.64 18.83 -15.32
CA GLU A 7 4.67 19.08 -16.33
C GLU A 7 4.79 17.91 -17.32
N LEU A 8 4.78 16.66 -16.84
CA LEU A 8 4.83 15.49 -17.71
C LEU A 8 3.59 15.40 -18.61
N ILE A 9 2.39 15.56 -18.05
CA ILE A 9 1.14 15.48 -18.82
C ILE A 9 1.07 16.62 -19.85
N ALA A 10 1.56 17.81 -19.50
CA ALA A 10 1.60 18.97 -20.39
C ALA A 10 2.77 18.94 -21.39
N SER A 11 3.78 18.08 -21.18
CA SER A 11 4.98 18.00 -22.02
C SER A 11 4.63 17.66 -23.47
N SER A 12 5.29 18.34 -24.41
CA SER A 12 5.23 18.04 -25.84
C SER A 12 6.31 17.05 -26.29
N SER A 13 7.24 16.67 -25.40
CA SER A 13 8.31 15.71 -25.71
C SER A 13 7.74 14.35 -26.08
N SER A 14 8.25 13.73 -27.15
CA SER A 14 7.79 12.42 -27.61
C SER A 14 7.95 11.32 -26.57
N SER A 15 9.03 11.35 -25.77
CA SER A 15 9.27 10.42 -24.66
C SER A 15 8.19 10.51 -23.59
N ASP A 16 7.86 11.74 -23.19
CA ASP A 16 6.91 12.01 -22.12
C ASP A 16 5.50 11.68 -22.58
N ARG A 17 5.15 12.04 -23.83
CA ARG A 17 3.88 11.64 -24.44
C ARG A 17 3.75 10.12 -24.53
N ALA A 18 4.81 9.39 -24.82
CA ALA A 18 4.79 7.93 -24.81
C ALA A 18 4.52 7.37 -23.41
N ILE A 19 5.17 7.92 -22.37
CA ILE A 19 4.92 7.56 -20.97
C ILE A 19 3.45 7.82 -20.62
N VAL A 20 2.94 9.03 -20.86
CA VAL A 20 1.56 9.43 -20.56
C VAL A 20 0.55 8.50 -21.24
N ARG A 21 0.74 8.20 -22.53
CA ARG A 21 -0.12 7.27 -23.28
C ARG A 21 -0.05 5.84 -22.75
N SER A 22 1.07 5.42 -22.17
CA SER A 22 1.23 4.06 -21.64
C SER A 22 0.59 3.88 -20.26
N VAL A 23 0.49 4.97 -19.49
CA VAL A 23 0.02 4.95 -18.09
C VAL A 23 -1.46 5.33 -17.97
N PHE A 24 -1.88 6.39 -18.64
CA PHE A 24 -3.21 6.98 -18.45
C PHE A 24 -4.19 6.58 -19.55
N GLU A 25 -5.45 6.42 -19.16
CA GLU A 25 -6.56 6.33 -20.10
C GLU A 25 -6.75 7.65 -20.86
N GLU A 26 -7.35 7.58 -22.04
CA GLU A 26 -7.36 8.67 -23.04
C GLU A 26 -7.75 10.04 -22.47
N GLN A 27 -8.81 10.08 -21.65
CA GLN A 27 -9.32 11.32 -21.05
C GLN A 27 -8.38 11.99 -20.02
N PHE A 28 -7.35 11.29 -19.55
CA PHE A 28 -6.34 11.81 -18.61
C PHE A 28 -4.95 11.98 -19.25
N GLN A 29 -4.84 11.87 -20.58
CA GLN A 29 -3.60 12.12 -21.30
C GLN A 29 -3.40 13.61 -21.65
N ASP A 30 -4.41 14.44 -21.41
CA ASP A 30 -4.39 15.89 -21.64
C ASP A 30 -4.61 16.64 -20.31
N ILE A 31 -3.76 17.64 -20.05
CA ILE A 31 -3.76 18.36 -18.78
C ILE A 31 -5.05 19.16 -18.57
N ARG A 32 -5.64 19.70 -19.66
CA ARG A 32 -6.89 20.49 -19.56
C ARG A 32 -8.06 19.59 -19.16
N THR A 33 -8.16 18.42 -19.78
CA THR A 33 -9.21 17.44 -19.51
C THR A 33 -9.07 16.86 -18.10
N PHE A 34 -7.84 16.56 -17.68
CA PHE A 34 -7.53 16.12 -16.31
C PHE A 34 -7.99 17.15 -15.28
N ARG A 35 -7.60 18.42 -15.44
CA ARG A 35 -7.97 19.50 -14.53
C ARG A 35 -9.48 19.76 -14.53
N SER A 36 -10.10 19.76 -15.70
CA SER A 36 -11.56 19.94 -15.83
C SER A 36 -12.31 18.85 -15.06
N PHE A 37 -11.87 17.59 -15.19
CA PHE A 37 -12.44 16.48 -14.44
C PHE A 37 -12.33 16.70 -12.92
N LEU A 38 -11.14 17.02 -12.41
CA LEU A 38 -10.92 17.23 -10.98
C LEU A 38 -11.74 18.40 -10.44
N LYS A 39 -11.71 19.55 -11.11
CA LYS A 39 -12.47 20.73 -10.69
C LYS A 39 -13.97 20.45 -10.66
N SER A 40 -14.51 19.82 -11.70
CA SER A 40 -15.93 19.50 -11.77
C SER A 40 -16.34 18.47 -10.70
N ALA A 41 -15.59 17.39 -10.55
CA ALA A 41 -15.97 16.27 -9.68
C ALA A 41 -15.70 16.51 -8.18
N LEU A 42 -14.74 17.39 -7.85
CA LEU A 42 -14.44 17.78 -6.46
C LEU A 42 -15.12 19.07 -6.01
N ASN A 43 -15.86 19.76 -6.89
CA ASN A 43 -16.28 21.14 -6.61
C ASN A 43 -15.06 22.02 -6.27
N ASP A 44 -14.11 22.02 -7.22
CA ASP A 44 -12.75 22.59 -7.19
C ASP A 44 -11.74 21.91 -6.26
N ARG A 45 -12.13 21.49 -5.05
CA ARG A 45 -11.21 21.08 -3.98
C ARG A 45 -11.68 19.88 -3.17
N VAL A 46 -10.75 19.12 -2.60
CA VAL A 46 -11.05 17.99 -1.72
C VAL A 46 -11.89 18.44 -0.51
N ASN A 47 -11.52 19.52 0.18
CA ASN A 47 -12.33 20.00 1.30
C ASN A 47 -13.77 20.38 0.90
N SER A 48 -13.94 20.98 -0.28
CA SER A 48 -15.26 21.33 -0.82
C SER A 48 -16.12 20.07 -1.05
N MET A 49 -15.54 19.02 -1.66
CA MET A 49 -16.24 17.75 -1.85
C MET A 49 -16.58 17.08 -0.51
N LEU A 50 -15.61 17.02 0.41
CA LEU A 50 -15.81 16.38 1.71
C LEU A 50 -16.85 17.08 2.59
N SER A 51 -17.09 18.38 2.34
CA SER A 51 -18.12 19.18 3.03
C SER A 51 -19.45 19.24 2.27
N SER A 52 -19.57 18.55 1.14
CA SER A 52 -20.76 18.61 0.30
C SER A 52 -21.92 17.77 0.86
N PRO A 53 -23.17 18.20 0.64
CA PRO A 53 -24.35 17.41 1.00
C PRO A 53 -24.47 16.14 0.15
N LEU A 54 -25.23 15.16 0.66
CA LEU A 54 -25.34 13.79 0.11
C LEU A 54 -25.75 13.73 -1.37
N ASP A 55 -26.58 14.66 -1.83
CA ASP A 55 -27.09 14.77 -3.20
C ASP A 55 -25.98 15.10 -4.22
N ARG A 56 -24.92 15.79 -3.77
CA ARG A 56 -23.76 16.15 -4.60
C ARG A 56 -22.75 15.02 -4.77
N TRP A 57 -22.83 13.98 -3.96
CA TRP A 57 -21.92 12.83 -4.07
C TRP A 57 -22.31 11.94 -5.25
N THR A 58 -21.31 11.60 -6.05
CA THR A 58 -21.44 10.68 -7.19
C THR A 58 -20.30 9.67 -7.19
N VAL A 59 -20.39 8.63 -8.04
CA VAL A 59 -19.26 7.72 -8.29
C VAL A 59 -18.01 8.53 -8.70
N ARG A 60 -18.18 9.54 -9.56
CA ARG A 60 -17.08 10.40 -10.04
C ARG A 60 -16.41 11.18 -8.91
N SER A 61 -17.14 11.56 -7.86
CA SER A 61 -16.57 12.23 -6.70
C SER A 61 -15.52 11.36 -6.00
N PHE A 62 -15.81 10.08 -5.78
CA PHE A 62 -14.85 9.13 -5.18
C PHE A 62 -13.63 8.89 -6.07
N GLN A 63 -13.85 8.78 -7.38
CA GLN A 63 -12.77 8.64 -8.35
C GLN A 63 -11.86 9.88 -8.34
N ALA A 64 -12.43 11.07 -8.30
CA ALA A 64 -11.68 12.31 -8.23
C ALA A 64 -10.91 12.45 -6.92
N LEU A 65 -11.46 12.00 -5.78
CA LEU A 65 -10.73 11.95 -4.51
C LEU A 65 -9.51 11.02 -4.60
N PHE A 66 -9.63 9.85 -5.23
CA PHE A 66 -8.48 8.97 -5.46
C PHE A 66 -7.44 9.65 -6.35
N ILE A 67 -7.87 10.28 -7.44
CA ILE A 67 -6.96 10.96 -8.37
C ILE A 67 -6.25 12.13 -7.67
N ALA A 68 -6.93 12.88 -6.80
CA ALA A 68 -6.30 13.94 -5.99
C ALA A 68 -5.23 13.36 -5.05
N CYS A 69 -5.49 12.20 -4.43
CA CYS A 69 -4.49 11.49 -3.64
C CYS A 69 -3.30 11.03 -4.50
N TRP A 70 -3.56 10.55 -5.71
CA TRP A 70 -2.51 10.12 -6.63
C TRP A 70 -1.68 11.30 -7.17
N VAL A 71 -2.29 12.46 -7.41
CA VAL A 71 -1.58 13.70 -7.76
C VAL A 71 -0.67 14.13 -6.60
N HIS A 72 -1.15 14.02 -5.36
CA HIS A 72 -0.38 14.31 -4.16
C HIS A 72 0.81 13.36 -3.99
N HIS A 73 0.58 12.06 -4.17
CA HIS A 73 1.59 11.03 -3.99
C HIS A 73 1.40 9.87 -4.98
N PRO A 74 2.01 9.96 -6.18
CA PRO A 74 1.85 8.95 -7.22
C PRO A 74 2.53 7.63 -6.84
N VAL A 75 1.79 6.53 -6.99
CA VAL A 75 2.25 5.19 -6.64
C VAL A 75 1.80 4.14 -7.65
N GLU A 76 2.65 3.12 -7.82
CA GLU A 76 2.41 2.00 -8.75
C GLU A 76 1.23 1.14 -8.29
N LYS A 77 1.29 0.69 -7.02
CA LYS A 77 0.26 -0.04 -6.29
C LYS A 77 0.12 0.60 -4.92
N GLY A 78 -0.90 1.45 -4.74
CA GLY A 78 -1.12 2.12 -3.47
C GLY A 78 -2.57 2.17 -3.06
N SER A 79 -2.73 2.32 -1.75
CA SER A 79 -4.00 2.66 -1.11
C SER A 79 -3.82 3.95 -0.34
N PHE A 80 -4.86 4.78 -0.37
CA PHE A 80 -4.88 6.07 0.29
C PHE A 80 -5.90 6.05 1.41
N MET A 81 -5.61 6.79 2.48
CA MET A 81 -6.54 7.06 3.56
C MET A 81 -6.67 8.57 3.72
N ILE A 82 -7.80 9.13 3.31
CA ILE A 82 -8.10 10.53 3.57
C ILE A 82 -8.57 10.63 5.02
N ASN A 83 -7.84 11.39 5.83
CA ASN A 83 -8.16 11.59 7.23
C ASN A 83 -9.39 12.49 7.38
N LEU A 84 -10.45 11.96 8.01
CA LEU A 84 -11.73 12.65 8.22
C LEU A 84 -11.88 13.19 9.65
N ALA A 85 -10.87 13.04 10.52
CA ALA A 85 -10.96 13.42 11.93
C ALA A 85 -11.24 14.91 12.15
N GLY A 86 -10.84 15.78 11.20
CA GLY A 86 -11.11 17.22 11.25
C GLY A 86 -12.54 17.62 10.87
N LEU A 87 -13.37 16.69 10.38
CA LEU A 87 -14.75 16.99 9.97
C LEU A 87 -15.72 16.80 11.15
N PRO A 88 -16.82 17.58 11.22
CA PRO A 88 -17.91 17.32 12.16
C PRO A 88 -18.52 15.93 11.98
N GLU A 89 -19.06 15.34 13.06
CA GLU A 89 -19.67 14.00 13.03
C GLU A 89 -20.78 13.90 11.98
N ALA A 90 -21.70 14.87 11.94
CA ALA A 90 -22.75 14.92 10.92
C ALA A 90 -22.20 14.87 9.48
N GLN A 91 -21.04 15.47 9.23
CA GLN A 91 -20.43 15.43 7.90
C GLN A 91 -19.76 14.08 7.61
N ARG A 92 -19.19 13.45 8.63
CA ARG A 92 -18.68 12.07 8.51
C ARG A 92 -19.80 11.08 8.19
N ASP A 93 -20.98 11.27 8.78
CA ASP A 93 -22.18 10.46 8.49
C ASP A 93 -22.69 10.67 7.06
N VAL A 94 -22.63 11.90 6.55
CA VAL A 94 -22.94 12.19 5.13
C VAL A 94 -21.99 11.42 4.21
N ILE A 95 -20.68 11.42 4.49
CA ILE A 95 -19.69 10.68 3.69
C ILE A 95 -19.97 9.18 3.75
N GLN A 96 -20.19 8.64 4.95
CA GLN A 96 -20.51 7.22 5.11
C GLN A 96 -21.79 6.82 4.36
N SER A 97 -22.82 7.67 4.43
CA SER A 97 -24.08 7.49 3.70
C SER A 97 -23.87 7.58 2.19
N ALA A 98 -23.02 8.50 1.72
CA ALA A 98 -22.68 8.63 0.31
C ALA A 98 -21.98 7.37 -0.23
N VAL A 99 -21.03 6.80 0.52
CA VAL A 99 -20.37 5.53 0.15
C VAL A 99 -21.41 4.43 -0.06
N ARG A 100 -22.39 4.31 0.86
CA ARG A 100 -23.44 3.28 0.79
C ARG A 100 -24.45 3.53 -0.33
N ALA A 101 -24.86 4.78 -0.52
CA ALA A 101 -25.95 5.14 -1.42
C ALA A 101 -25.49 5.25 -2.88
N ARG A 102 -24.22 5.56 -3.14
CA ARG A 102 -23.71 5.86 -4.49
C ARG A 102 -22.90 4.73 -5.11
N LEU A 103 -22.40 3.80 -4.30
CA LEU A 103 -21.48 2.77 -4.74
C LEU A 103 -22.05 1.37 -4.54
N LYS A 104 -21.62 0.42 -5.37
CA LYS A 104 -22.07 -0.97 -5.27
C LYS A 104 -21.27 -1.70 -4.19
N SER A 105 -21.94 -2.29 -3.20
CA SER A 105 -21.27 -3.10 -2.17
C SER A 105 -20.58 -4.33 -2.76
N ARG A 106 -19.43 -4.69 -2.18
CA ARG A 106 -18.66 -5.90 -2.51
C ARG A 106 -17.90 -6.43 -1.29
N ALA A 107 -17.54 -7.70 -1.34
CA ALA A 107 -16.55 -8.24 -0.42
C ALA A 107 -15.18 -7.61 -0.70
N SER A 108 -14.42 -7.36 0.37
CA SER A 108 -13.05 -6.89 0.33
C SER A 108 -12.18 -7.83 1.15
N SER A 109 -10.96 -8.09 0.71
CA SER A 109 -9.94 -8.73 1.54
C SER A 109 -9.18 -7.72 2.41
N HIS A 110 -9.47 -6.42 2.27
CA HIS A 110 -8.85 -5.33 3.02
C HIS A 110 -9.66 -4.96 4.27
N LEU A 111 -8.95 -4.52 5.30
CA LEU A 111 -9.47 -3.86 6.51
C LEU A 111 -10.78 -4.46 7.03
N SER A 112 -11.89 -3.72 6.96
CA SER A 112 -13.22 -4.12 7.44
C SER A 112 -13.88 -5.30 6.71
N LYS A 113 -13.22 -5.87 5.70
CA LYS A 113 -13.70 -6.95 4.81
C LYS A 113 -14.96 -6.62 3.98
N GLN A 114 -15.56 -5.47 4.20
CA GLN A 114 -16.66 -4.93 3.42
C GLN A 114 -16.18 -3.68 2.70
N GLY A 115 -16.41 -3.61 1.39
CA GLY A 115 -16.07 -2.43 0.62
C GLY A 115 -17.10 -2.11 -0.43
N TYR A 116 -16.83 -1.05 -1.16
CA TYR A 116 -17.72 -0.51 -2.17
C TYR A 116 -16.94 -0.25 -3.46
N SER A 117 -17.60 -0.51 -4.58
CA SER A 117 -17.03 -0.40 -5.91
C SER A 117 -17.42 0.92 -6.56
N ALA A 118 -16.42 1.73 -6.91
CA ALA A 118 -16.54 2.90 -7.77
C ALA A 118 -16.01 2.60 -9.19
N SER A 119 -16.32 1.40 -9.73
CA SER A 119 -15.88 0.95 -11.05
C SER A 119 -16.63 1.56 -12.23
N SER A 120 -17.86 2.05 -12.02
CA SER A 120 -18.65 2.66 -13.10
C SER A 120 -17.95 3.90 -13.67
N GLY A 121 -17.63 3.86 -14.96
CA GLY A 121 -16.88 4.94 -15.64
C GLY A 121 -15.43 5.08 -15.19
N TRP A 122 -14.87 4.09 -14.48
CA TRP A 122 -13.45 4.12 -14.11
C TRP A 122 -12.58 4.04 -15.35
N ALA A 123 -11.85 5.12 -15.62
CA ALA A 123 -10.92 5.18 -16.73
C ALA A 123 -9.82 6.19 -16.39
N PHE A 124 -9.02 5.91 -15.35
CA PHE A 124 -7.89 6.75 -14.94
C PHE A 124 -6.54 6.13 -15.32
N LEU A 125 -6.19 4.99 -14.72
CA LEU A 125 -4.93 4.28 -14.95
C LEU A 125 -5.17 3.03 -15.79
N LYS A 126 -4.37 2.85 -16.85
CA LYS A 126 -4.41 1.64 -17.69
C LYS A 126 -4.07 0.41 -16.88
N GLY A 127 -4.90 -0.63 -17.05
CA GLY A 127 -4.76 -1.90 -16.34
C GLY A 127 -5.48 -1.96 -14.98
N TYR A 128 -6.04 -0.84 -14.53
CA TYR A 128 -6.93 -0.79 -13.37
C TYR A 128 -8.39 -0.71 -13.82
N ALA A 129 -9.25 -1.56 -13.26
CA ALA A 129 -10.65 -1.70 -13.68
C ALA A 129 -11.65 -1.22 -12.60
N GLU A 130 -11.17 -0.97 -11.39
CA GLU A 130 -12.02 -0.63 -10.26
C GLU A 130 -11.29 0.31 -9.29
N LEU A 131 -12.08 1.16 -8.63
CA LEU A 131 -11.71 1.82 -7.38
C LEU A 131 -12.50 1.20 -6.22
N LEU A 132 -11.79 0.56 -5.30
CA LEU A 132 -12.30 0.11 -4.01
C LEU A 132 -12.36 1.31 -3.05
N VAL A 133 -13.51 1.49 -2.43
CA VAL A 133 -13.80 2.55 -1.45
C VAL A 133 -14.27 1.91 -0.15
N GLN A 134 -13.73 2.34 0.98
CA GLN A 134 -14.17 1.91 2.32
C GLN A 134 -14.21 3.11 3.26
N TYR A 135 -15.22 3.17 4.13
CA TYR A 135 -15.21 4.06 5.28
C TYR A 135 -14.69 3.27 6.47
N GLU A 136 -13.56 3.68 7.02
CA GLU A 136 -12.80 2.90 8.01
C GLU A 136 -12.67 3.68 9.32
N THR A 137 -12.75 2.94 10.43
CA THR A 137 -12.48 3.48 11.78
C THR A 137 -11.34 2.68 12.39
N ILE A 138 -10.16 3.28 12.47
CA ILE A 138 -8.91 2.63 12.87
C ILE A 138 -8.27 3.44 13.99
N GLY A 139 -8.03 2.82 15.14
CA GLY A 139 -7.35 3.47 16.27
C GLY A 139 -8.08 4.72 16.79
N GLY A 140 -9.41 4.79 16.65
CA GLY A 140 -10.23 5.95 17.00
C GLY A 140 -10.26 7.07 15.94
N GLY A 141 -9.49 6.94 14.86
CA GLY A 141 -9.55 7.84 13.70
C GLY A 141 -10.55 7.38 12.66
N HIS A 142 -11.11 8.32 11.91
CA HIS A 142 -12.03 8.06 10.80
C HIS A 142 -11.35 8.37 9.46
N TYR A 143 -11.47 7.45 8.50
CA TYR A 143 -10.78 7.53 7.22
C TYR A 143 -11.69 7.15 6.06
N LEU A 144 -11.51 7.83 4.93
CA LEU A 144 -11.99 7.35 3.63
C LEU A 144 -10.83 6.63 2.93
N PHE A 145 -10.91 5.30 2.88
CA PHE A 145 -9.94 4.44 2.22
C PHE A 145 -10.27 4.31 0.73
N LEU A 146 -9.25 4.46 -0.11
CA LEU A 146 -9.35 4.45 -1.57
C LEU A 146 -8.23 3.60 -2.17
N LYS A 147 -8.56 2.63 -3.02
CA LYS A 147 -7.58 1.74 -3.65
C LYS A 147 -7.98 1.35 -5.07
N ALA A 148 -7.10 1.59 -6.04
CA ALA A 148 -7.29 1.07 -7.38
C ALA A 148 -7.00 -0.44 -7.43
N GLU A 149 -7.88 -1.20 -8.11
CA GLU A 149 -7.74 -2.64 -8.31
C GLU A 149 -7.78 -3.02 -9.80
N GLY A 150 -6.99 -4.03 -10.18
CA GLY A 150 -6.87 -4.51 -11.57
C GLY A 150 -8.02 -5.38 -12.07
N HIS A 151 -9.04 -5.61 -11.25
CA HIS A 151 -10.19 -6.47 -11.56
C HIS A 151 -11.42 -5.97 -10.81
N THR A 152 -12.61 -6.25 -11.35
CA THR A 152 -13.90 -6.03 -10.65
C THR A 152 -14.30 -7.27 -9.84
N THR A 153 -15.25 -7.17 -8.90
CA THR A 153 -15.78 -8.33 -8.12
C THR A 153 -17.04 -9.02 -8.68
N GLY A 154 -17.36 -8.86 -9.97
CA GLY A 154 -18.47 -9.60 -10.59
C GLY A 154 -18.20 -11.10 -10.76
N LEU A 155 -19.13 -11.87 -11.34
CA LEU A 155 -18.90 -13.28 -11.73
C LEU A 155 -17.66 -13.43 -12.64
N GLY A 156 -17.39 -12.46 -13.52
CA GLY A 156 -16.15 -12.36 -14.32
C GLY A 156 -14.90 -11.90 -13.54
N GLY A 157 -15.06 -11.56 -12.26
CA GLY A 157 -14.05 -11.06 -11.33
C GLY A 157 -13.50 -12.10 -10.35
N ILE A 158 -14.30 -13.11 -10.03
CA ILE A 158 -13.92 -14.22 -9.14
C ILE A 158 -12.70 -14.97 -9.69
N ILE A 159 -12.66 -15.22 -11.01
CA ILE A 159 -11.56 -15.92 -11.67
C ILE A 159 -10.25 -15.09 -11.61
N PRO A 160 -10.24 -13.79 -11.96
CA PRO A 160 -9.09 -12.91 -11.73
C PRO A 160 -8.63 -12.84 -10.27
N HIS A 161 -9.55 -12.76 -9.31
CA HIS A 161 -9.23 -12.75 -7.88
C HIS A 161 -8.56 -14.05 -7.43
N LEU A 162 -9.11 -15.20 -7.85
CA LEU A 162 -8.53 -16.52 -7.56
C LEU A 162 -7.17 -16.70 -8.23
N ARG A 163 -7.01 -16.26 -9.50
CA ARG A 163 -5.74 -16.31 -10.21
C ARG A 163 -4.68 -15.40 -9.57
N SER A 164 -5.06 -14.19 -9.18
CA SER A 164 -4.21 -13.25 -8.45
C SER A 164 -3.80 -13.81 -7.09
N TRP A 165 -4.75 -14.42 -6.37
CA TRP A 165 -4.49 -15.10 -5.10
C TRP A 165 -3.56 -16.32 -5.26
N HIS A 166 -3.79 -17.15 -6.28
CA HIS A 166 -2.97 -18.33 -6.55
C HIS A 166 -1.55 -17.93 -7.00
N HIS A 167 -1.45 -16.91 -7.87
CA HIS A 167 -0.17 -16.32 -8.26
C HIS A 167 0.57 -15.77 -7.04
N LYS A 168 -0.09 -14.94 -6.22
CA LYS A 168 0.49 -14.39 -4.99
C LYS A 168 0.94 -15.47 -4.00
N ASN A 169 0.17 -16.54 -3.86
CA ASN A 169 0.57 -17.67 -3.01
C ASN A 169 1.79 -18.42 -3.56
N LYS A 170 1.94 -18.51 -4.89
CA LYS A 170 3.04 -19.22 -5.54
C LYS A 170 4.33 -18.37 -5.64
N THR A 171 4.21 -17.09 -5.99
CA THR A 171 5.35 -16.21 -6.28
C THR A 171 5.68 -15.28 -5.13
N GLY A 172 4.78 -15.11 -4.16
CA GLY A 172 4.90 -14.07 -3.14
C GLY A 172 4.60 -12.66 -3.65
N GLU A 173 4.29 -12.51 -4.93
CA GLU A 173 4.07 -11.21 -5.57
C GLU A 173 2.61 -11.06 -6.03
N GLY A 174 2.02 -9.90 -5.78
CA GLY A 174 0.73 -9.57 -6.38
C GLY A 174 0.90 -9.30 -7.87
N LEU A 175 -0.04 -9.78 -8.70
CA LEU A 175 -0.04 -9.50 -10.13
C LEU A 175 0.07 -7.99 -10.38
N THR A 176 0.83 -7.62 -11.41
CA THR A 176 0.95 -6.25 -11.86
C THR A 176 -0.26 -5.88 -12.69
N ALA A 177 -1.03 -4.90 -12.20
CA ALA A 177 -2.20 -4.38 -12.90
C ALA A 177 -1.77 -3.55 -14.11
N SER A 178 -0.75 -2.70 -13.94
CA SER A 178 -0.23 -1.83 -15.00
C SER A 178 1.27 -2.08 -15.24
N PRO A 179 1.65 -2.82 -16.30
CA PRO A 179 3.06 -3.06 -16.62
C PRO A 179 3.85 -1.76 -16.81
N ALA A 180 3.23 -0.74 -17.41
CA ALA A 180 3.86 0.56 -17.63
C ALA A 180 4.21 1.27 -16.31
N LEU A 181 3.27 1.34 -15.36
CA LEU A 181 3.54 1.91 -14.03
C LEU A 181 4.61 1.11 -13.27
N ASN A 182 4.56 -0.22 -13.36
CA ASN A 182 5.58 -1.08 -12.75
C ASN A 182 6.97 -0.81 -13.32
N THR A 183 7.10 -0.71 -14.65
CA THR A 183 8.38 -0.36 -15.29
C THR A 183 8.89 1.00 -14.82
N LEU A 184 8.03 2.01 -14.72
CA LEU A 184 8.42 3.34 -14.26
C LEU A 184 8.86 3.33 -12.80
N ALA A 185 8.10 2.66 -11.93
CA ALA A 185 8.44 2.54 -10.53
C ALA A 185 9.77 1.78 -10.33
N SER A 186 9.93 0.62 -10.99
CA SER A 186 11.16 -0.18 -10.91
C SER A 186 12.39 0.51 -11.52
N ALA A 187 12.19 1.43 -12.47
CA ALA A 187 13.26 2.25 -13.02
C ALA A 187 13.64 3.44 -12.11
N GLY A 188 13.00 3.59 -10.94
CA GLY A 188 13.20 4.73 -10.04
C GLY A 188 12.73 6.05 -10.64
N ASN A 189 11.75 6.01 -11.56
CA ASN A 189 11.26 7.21 -12.20
C ASN A 189 10.60 8.13 -11.14
N PRO A 190 11.01 9.41 -11.04
CA PRO A 190 10.49 10.32 -10.02
C PRO A 190 9.00 10.62 -10.13
N MET A 191 8.34 10.24 -11.24
CA MET A 191 6.90 10.33 -11.41
C MET A 191 6.13 9.34 -10.54
N VAL A 192 6.67 8.15 -10.24
CA VAL A 192 5.94 7.09 -9.53
C VAL A 192 6.83 6.56 -8.43
N THR A 193 6.35 6.65 -7.20
CA THR A 193 7.10 6.08 -6.08
C THR A 193 6.83 4.59 -5.98
N GLU A 194 7.90 3.79 -5.94
CA GLU A 194 7.83 2.43 -5.42
C GLU A 194 7.84 2.50 -3.89
N ASP A 195 6.68 2.73 -3.28
CA ASP A 195 6.57 2.63 -1.83
C ASP A 195 6.58 1.13 -1.45
N GLY A 196 7.61 0.75 -0.69
CA GLY A 196 7.89 -0.64 -0.32
C GLY A 196 6.68 -1.38 0.26
N ARG A 197 6.58 -2.66 -0.09
CA ARG A 197 5.45 -3.54 0.28
C ARG A 197 5.42 -3.85 1.79
N ALA A 198 4.20 -3.93 2.31
CA ALA A 198 3.85 -4.40 3.65
C ALA A 198 4.35 -5.79 4.00
N ALA A 199 4.43 -6.05 5.31
CA ALA A 199 4.69 -7.38 5.86
C ALA A 199 3.69 -8.48 5.48
N GLU A 200 2.42 -8.11 5.20
CA GLU A 200 1.40 -9.07 4.74
C GLU A 200 1.50 -9.44 3.25
N ASN A 201 2.41 -8.80 2.50
CA ASN A 201 2.73 -9.11 1.12
C ASN A 201 4.09 -9.80 0.95
N TYR A 202 4.80 -10.13 2.03
CA TYR A 202 5.95 -11.01 1.88
C TYR A 202 5.49 -12.41 1.45
N ALA A 203 6.42 -13.14 0.84
CA ALA A 203 6.19 -14.48 0.34
C ALA A 203 5.61 -15.41 1.40
N SER A 204 5.06 -16.53 0.93
CA SER A 204 4.22 -17.41 1.75
C SER A 204 4.94 -17.93 3.01
N GLY A 205 6.27 -18.00 2.99
CA GLY A 205 7.11 -18.32 4.15
C GLY A 205 6.95 -17.28 5.25
N TYR A 206 7.23 -16.01 4.98
CA TYR A 206 7.08 -14.94 5.97
C TYR A 206 5.66 -14.84 6.55
N LYS A 207 4.62 -15.01 5.72
CA LYS A 207 3.23 -15.02 6.21
C LYS A 207 2.99 -16.17 7.19
N LYS A 208 3.51 -17.36 6.92
CA LYS A 208 3.44 -18.51 7.84
C LYS A 208 4.23 -18.22 9.11
N LEU A 209 5.43 -17.64 9.02
CA LEU A 209 6.21 -17.23 10.18
C LEU A 209 5.39 -16.32 11.10
N VAL A 210 4.84 -15.24 10.57
CA VAL A 210 4.10 -14.25 11.37
C VAL A 210 2.85 -14.87 12.02
N LYS A 211 2.06 -15.65 11.26
CA LYS A 211 0.76 -16.14 11.76
C LYS A 211 0.84 -17.45 12.53
N GLN A 212 1.67 -18.39 12.07
CA GLN A 212 1.71 -19.76 12.59
C GLN A 212 2.80 -19.95 13.63
N VAL A 213 3.97 -19.32 13.46
CA VAL A 213 5.09 -19.46 14.40
C VAL A 213 5.01 -18.38 15.49
N LEU A 214 4.86 -17.12 15.11
CA LEU A 214 4.86 -16.00 16.05
C LEU A 214 3.46 -15.71 16.64
N GLY A 215 2.40 -16.30 16.07
CA GLY A 215 1.03 -16.12 16.54
C GLY A 215 0.50 -14.68 16.44
N LEU A 216 1.14 -13.82 15.64
CA LEU A 216 0.75 -12.42 15.53
C LEU A 216 -0.54 -12.28 14.71
N LYS A 217 -1.46 -11.47 15.23
CA LYS A 217 -2.77 -11.20 14.64
C LYS A 217 -2.92 -9.69 14.42
N GLY A 218 -3.43 -9.31 13.25
CA GLY A 218 -3.60 -7.91 12.85
C GLY A 218 -3.28 -7.73 11.36
N THR A 219 -3.88 -6.72 10.74
CA THR A 219 -3.68 -6.38 9.31
C THR A 219 -2.57 -5.36 9.06
N THR A 220 -1.99 -4.80 10.12
CA THR A 220 -1.04 -3.67 10.06
C THR A 220 0.30 -3.99 10.73
N LEU A 221 0.69 -5.26 10.77
CA LEU A 221 1.96 -5.68 11.38
C LEU A 221 3.14 -5.14 10.56
N THR A 222 4.02 -4.39 11.21
CA THR A 222 5.25 -3.88 10.62
C THR A 222 6.40 -4.86 10.84
N VAL A 223 7.47 -4.69 10.08
CA VAL A 223 8.75 -5.38 10.36
C VAL A 223 9.29 -5.08 11.76
N ARG A 224 8.99 -3.90 12.31
CA ARG A 224 9.36 -3.51 13.68
C ARG A 224 8.47 -4.16 14.74
N ASP A 225 7.29 -4.66 14.40
CA ASP A 225 6.49 -5.49 15.31
C ASP A 225 6.94 -6.95 15.24
N VAL A 226 7.33 -7.41 14.05
CA VAL A 226 7.71 -8.81 13.81
C VAL A 226 9.10 -9.14 14.33
N ILE A 227 10.12 -8.29 14.11
CA ILE A 227 11.52 -8.59 14.50
C ILE A 227 11.67 -8.83 16.01
N PRO A 228 11.14 -7.97 16.91
CA PRO A 228 11.23 -8.21 18.35
C PRO A 228 10.57 -9.53 18.75
N LYS A 229 9.39 -9.81 18.18
CA LYS A 229 8.64 -11.04 18.47
C LYS A 229 9.37 -12.30 17.97
N LEU A 230 10.02 -12.20 16.80
CA LEU A 230 10.87 -13.25 16.27
C LEU A 230 12.06 -13.53 17.20
N TYR A 231 12.74 -12.49 17.67
CA TYR A 231 13.91 -12.62 18.55
C TYR A 231 13.52 -13.13 19.93
N GLU A 232 12.43 -12.62 20.50
CA GLU A 232 11.84 -13.09 21.75
C GLU A 232 11.47 -14.59 21.66
N TYR A 233 10.76 -14.98 20.60
CA TYR A 233 10.34 -16.35 20.36
C TYR A 233 11.54 -17.30 20.28
N THR A 234 12.56 -16.92 19.50
CA THR A 234 13.78 -17.72 19.30
C THR A 234 14.86 -17.54 20.36
N LYS A 235 14.62 -16.70 21.39
CA LYS A 235 15.62 -16.30 22.39
C LYS A 235 16.92 -15.78 21.78
N TYR A 236 16.84 -15.18 20.59
CA TYR A 236 17.98 -14.55 19.96
C TYR A 236 18.22 -13.18 20.58
N GLU A 237 19.37 -12.96 21.21
CA GLU A 237 19.63 -11.73 21.98
C GLU A 237 19.80 -10.47 21.11
N GLY A 238 19.83 -10.61 19.78
CA GLY A 238 20.01 -9.50 18.85
C GLY A 238 21.45 -8.94 18.89
N HIS A 239 21.92 -8.40 17.77
CA HIS A 239 23.18 -7.65 17.81
C HIS A 239 22.92 -6.23 18.33
N GLY A 240 23.62 -5.81 19.39
CA GLY A 240 23.58 -4.43 19.89
C GLY A 240 22.35 -4.04 20.73
N GLY A 241 21.71 -4.99 21.43
CA GLY A 241 20.62 -4.68 22.37
C GLY A 241 19.26 -4.39 21.72
N LEU A 242 19.06 -4.80 20.45
CA LEU A 242 17.82 -4.58 19.71
C LEU A 242 16.58 -5.27 20.32
N SER A 243 16.78 -6.25 21.19
CA SER A 243 15.73 -6.85 22.01
C SER A 243 15.05 -5.82 22.94
N ALA A 244 15.74 -4.71 23.28
CA ALA A 244 15.24 -3.66 24.17
C ALA A 244 14.58 -2.46 23.46
N GLY A 245 14.57 -2.40 22.12
CA GLY A 245 13.86 -1.32 21.42
C GLY A 245 14.25 -1.12 19.94
N VAL A 246 13.42 -1.62 19.03
CA VAL A 246 13.58 -1.46 17.58
C VAL A 246 13.04 -0.12 17.02
N ASN A 247 12.29 0.63 17.81
CA ASN A 247 11.68 1.91 17.39
C ASN A 247 12.74 3.02 17.20
N GLY A 248 13.89 2.90 17.85
CA GLY A 248 15.03 3.81 17.72
C GLY A 248 15.91 3.54 16.50
N THR A 249 15.82 2.35 15.92
CA THR A 249 16.84 1.79 15.02
C THR A 249 16.59 2.15 13.54
N SER A 250 17.68 2.45 12.81
CA SER A 250 17.63 2.61 11.35
C SER A 250 17.28 1.29 10.65
N ASN A 251 16.74 1.36 9.43
CA ASN A 251 16.47 0.17 8.64
C ASN A 251 17.75 -0.62 8.34
N GLN A 252 18.86 0.07 8.03
CA GLN A 252 20.15 -0.59 7.81
C GLN A 252 20.58 -1.45 8.99
N ASN A 253 20.47 -0.94 10.22
CA ASN A 253 20.85 -1.69 11.42
C ASN A 253 19.87 -2.83 11.71
N LEU A 254 18.57 -2.65 11.46
CA LEU A 254 17.58 -3.72 11.53
C LEU A 254 17.87 -4.83 10.51
N GLY A 255 18.22 -4.46 9.27
CA GLY A 255 18.56 -5.39 8.21
C GLY A 255 19.84 -6.18 8.50
N VAL A 256 20.87 -5.53 9.05
CA VAL A 256 22.08 -6.22 9.53
C VAL A 256 21.75 -7.21 10.64
N SER A 257 20.97 -6.78 11.64
CA SER A 257 20.57 -7.66 12.73
C SER A 257 19.77 -8.87 12.23
N LEU A 258 18.83 -8.65 11.31
CA LEU A 258 18.00 -9.73 10.77
C LEU A 258 18.82 -10.70 9.91
N SER A 259 19.80 -10.20 9.17
CA SER A 259 20.75 -11.04 8.42
C SER A 259 21.58 -11.92 9.36
N ASN A 260 22.02 -11.38 10.50
CA ASN A 260 22.77 -12.13 11.51
C ASN A 260 21.90 -13.19 12.19
N PHE A 261 20.63 -12.88 12.48
CA PHE A 261 19.66 -13.87 12.93
C PHE A 261 19.53 -15.02 11.92
N CYS A 262 19.39 -14.73 10.63
CA CYS A 262 19.28 -15.77 9.61
C CYS A 262 20.51 -16.70 9.60
N LYS A 263 21.72 -16.13 9.65
CA LYS A 263 22.97 -16.92 9.76
C LYS A 263 23.02 -17.77 11.04
N HIS A 264 22.49 -17.25 12.14
CA HIS A 264 22.41 -17.98 13.40
C HIS A 264 21.51 -19.22 13.28
N VAL A 265 20.32 -19.07 12.68
CA VAL A 265 19.39 -20.20 12.41
C VAL A 265 20.09 -21.27 11.55
N GLU A 266 20.77 -20.87 10.46
CA GLU A 266 21.49 -21.81 9.58
C GLU A 266 22.62 -22.55 10.28
N LYS A 267 23.38 -21.85 11.12
CA LYS A 267 24.47 -22.46 11.90
C LYS A 267 23.93 -23.41 12.96
N ALA A 268 22.81 -23.07 13.61
CA ALA A 268 22.17 -23.93 14.60
C ALA A 268 21.61 -25.21 13.97
N ARG A 269 21.19 -25.17 12.70
CA ARG A 269 20.72 -26.34 11.94
C ARG A 269 21.84 -27.28 11.53
N THR A 270 22.98 -26.73 11.14
CA THR A 270 24.12 -27.52 10.66
C THR A 270 25.00 -28.08 11.78
N ASN A 271 24.87 -27.55 13.00
CA ASN A 271 25.44 -28.13 14.22
C ASN A 271 24.35 -28.70 15.12
N PRO A 272 23.82 -29.92 14.84
CA PRO A 272 22.92 -30.59 15.77
C PRO A 272 23.63 -30.72 17.12
N ALA A 273 22.88 -30.44 18.19
CA ALA A 273 23.41 -30.31 19.53
C ALA A 273 24.33 -31.47 19.91
N ARG A 274 25.44 -31.16 20.61
CA ARG A 274 26.25 -32.17 21.30
C ARG A 274 25.33 -33.05 22.17
N PRO A 275 25.63 -34.35 22.33
CA PRO A 275 24.82 -35.25 23.14
C PRO A 275 24.54 -34.64 24.52
N GLY A 276 23.27 -34.52 24.91
CA GLY A 276 22.85 -33.99 26.21
C GLY A 276 22.30 -32.55 26.22
N ARG A 277 22.32 -31.81 25.11
CA ARG A 277 21.59 -30.54 24.97
C ARG A 277 20.37 -30.75 24.07
N SER A 278 19.16 -30.47 24.56
CA SER A 278 17.99 -30.41 23.69
C SER A 278 18.24 -29.33 22.63
N ALA A 279 18.18 -29.69 21.35
CA ALA A 279 18.17 -28.69 20.28
C ALA A 279 17.04 -27.70 20.56
N ASP A 280 17.30 -26.39 20.39
CA ASP A 280 16.25 -25.40 20.52
C ASP A 280 15.24 -25.63 19.39
N THR A 281 14.13 -26.31 19.73
CA THR A 281 13.11 -26.76 18.77
C THR A 281 12.49 -25.59 18.03
N ARG A 282 12.53 -24.38 18.62
CA ARG A 282 11.96 -23.16 18.04
C ARG A 282 12.71 -22.70 16.80
N LEU A 283 14.03 -22.92 16.73
CA LEU A 283 14.82 -22.62 15.53
C LEU A 283 14.54 -23.61 14.40
N GLN A 284 14.06 -24.82 14.71
CA GLN A 284 13.65 -25.81 13.72
C GLN A 284 12.29 -25.46 13.09
N GLU A 285 11.44 -24.72 13.79
CA GLU A 285 10.14 -24.25 13.26
C GLU A 285 10.28 -23.17 12.16
N ILE A 286 11.44 -22.52 12.04
CA ILE A 286 11.71 -21.46 11.05
C ILE A 286 12.08 -22.03 9.68
N THR A 287 11.15 -22.60 8.91
CA THR A 287 11.48 -23.35 7.67
C THR A 287 12.39 -22.61 6.67
N ASP A 288 13.04 -23.34 5.76
CA ASP A 288 13.95 -22.73 4.77
C ASP A 288 13.27 -21.66 3.90
N ASP A 289 11.97 -21.82 3.60
CA ASP A 289 11.16 -20.79 2.94
C ASP A 289 11.02 -19.52 3.80
N MET A 290 10.74 -19.67 5.10
CA MET A 290 10.67 -18.53 6.02
C MET A 290 12.02 -17.81 6.10
N LEU A 291 13.10 -18.60 6.17
CA LEU A 291 14.47 -18.09 6.26
C LEU A 291 14.88 -17.34 4.99
N LYS A 292 14.53 -17.87 3.81
CA LYS A 292 14.73 -17.19 2.52
C LYS A 292 14.04 -15.83 2.51
N ASP A 293 12.79 -15.77 2.94
CA ASP A 293 12.02 -14.52 2.97
C ASP A 293 12.58 -13.52 3.99
N LEU A 294 13.05 -13.98 5.15
CA LEU A 294 13.71 -13.13 6.14
C LEU A 294 15.05 -12.57 5.64
N LYS A 295 15.82 -13.35 4.88
CA LYS A 295 17.06 -12.87 4.23
C LYS A 295 16.79 -11.80 3.19
N GLU A 296 15.75 -11.99 2.39
CA GLU A 296 15.32 -11.01 1.42
C GLU A 296 14.85 -9.71 2.10
N LEU A 297 14.03 -9.83 3.15
CA LEU A 297 13.66 -8.69 3.97
C LEU A 297 14.89 -7.98 4.58
N ALA A 298 15.86 -8.74 5.07
CA ALA A 298 17.10 -8.19 5.62
C ALA A 298 17.92 -7.42 4.56
N ARG A 299 18.00 -7.92 3.33
CA ARG A 299 18.65 -7.24 2.19
C ARG A 299 17.95 -5.91 1.92
N GLN A 300 16.63 -5.95 1.77
CA GLN A 300 15.84 -4.77 1.43
C GLN A 300 15.90 -3.69 2.54
N LEU A 301 15.88 -4.07 3.82
CA LEU A 301 16.11 -3.14 4.94
C LEU A 301 17.50 -2.48 4.91
N ARG A 302 18.53 -3.17 4.42
CA ARG A 302 19.88 -2.60 4.26
C ARG A 302 19.94 -1.57 3.14
N GLU A 303 19.22 -1.82 2.06
CA GLU A 303 19.09 -0.90 0.91
C GLU A 303 18.33 0.37 1.28
N ASP A 304 17.34 0.28 2.18
CA ASP A 304 16.61 1.44 2.72
C ASP A 304 17.52 2.43 3.51
N GLY A 305 18.74 2.02 3.87
CA GLY A 305 19.73 2.90 4.51
C GLY A 305 19.36 3.36 5.92
N SER A 306 19.76 4.57 6.29
CA SER A 306 19.62 5.11 7.65
C SER A 306 18.18 5.50 8.02
N GLY A 307 17.26 5.51 7.05
CA GLY A 307 15.86 5.87 7.25
C GLY A 307 15.12 4.90 8.16
N LYS A 308 14.09 5.40 8.86
CA LYS A 308 13.14 4.59 9.64
C LYS A 308 11.88 4.35 8.82
N ILE A 309 11.99 3.55 7.77
CA ILE A 309 10.84 3.22 6.93
C ILE A 309 10.11 2.04 7.57
N HIS A 310 8.90 2.28 8.08
CA HIS A 310 8.01 1.23 8.54
C HIS A 310 7.44 0.52 7.31
N ARG A 311 7.84 -0.73 7.09
CA ARG A 311 7.30 -1.58 6.02
C ARG A 311 5.91 -2.12 6.42
N ILE A 312 4.98 -1.20 6.59
CA ILE A 312 3.53 -1.45 6.53
C ILE A 312 3.16 -1.35 5.05
N TYR A 313 1.95 -1.74 4.68
CA TYR A 313 1.32 -1.07 3.54
C TYR A 313 1.51 0.41 3.85
N LYS A 314 2.26 1.15 3.04
CA LYS A 314 2.21 2.58 3.18
C LYS A 314 0.86 2.99 2.61
N GLU A 315 -0.17 2.78 3.42
CA GLU A 315 -1.41 3.50 3.30
C GLU A 315 -1.00 4.95 3.40
N ILE A 316 -1.16 5.67 2.29
CA ILE A 316 -0.78 7.06 2.24
C ILE A 316 -1.88 7.80 2.95
N HIS A 317 -1.59 8.20 4.18
CA HIS A 317 -2.50 9.03 4.96
C HIS A 317 -2.33 10.46 4.50
N ALA A 318 -3.41 11.04 3.99
CA ALA A 318 -3.41 12.43 3.56
C ALA A 318 -4.49 13.21 4.30
N LYS A 319 -4.15 14.40 4.76
CA LYS A 319 -5.14 15.37 5.25
C LYS A 319 -5.77 16.07 4.04
N PRO A 320 -7.08 16.39 4.08
CA PRO A 320 -7.74 17.13 3.00
C PRO A 320 -7.00 18.40 2.55
N ALA A 321 -6.45 19.17 3.49
CA ALA A 321 -5.68 20.39 3.19
C ALA A 321 -4.34 20.14 2.46
N GLU A 322 -3.70 19.00 2.70
CA GLU A 322 -2.47 18.61 2.00
C GLU A 322 -2.79 18.24 0.54
N LEU A 323 -3.92 17.55 0.32
CA LEU A 323 -4.41 17.25 -1.01
C LEU A 323 -4.79 18.52 -1.78
N ASP A 324 -5.48 19.46 -1.14
CA ASP A 324 -5.81 20.76 -1.75
C ASP A 324 -4.56 21.54 -2.13
N SER A 325 -3.52 21.54 -1.27
CA SER A 325 -2.25 22.20 -1.58
C SER A 325 -1.55 21.57 -2.79
N SER A 326 -1.55 20.24 -2.90
CA SER A 326 -1.02 19.56 -4.09
C SER A 326 -1.85 19.83 -5.34
N LEU A 327 -3.17 19.94 -5.22
CA LEU A 327 -4.05 20.31 -6.32
C LEU A 327 -3.82 21.76 -6.79
N ASP A 328 -3.61 22.70 -5.87
CA ASP A 328 -3.32 24.10 -6.22
C ASP A 328 -2.05 24.19 -7.08
N VAL A 329 -0.99 23.45 -6.72
CA VAL A 329 0.23 23.35 -7.56
C VAL A 329 -0.08 22.68 -8.90
N PHE A 330 -0.84 21.59 -8.90
CA PHE A 330 -1.22 20.87 -10.11
C PHE A 330 -2.05 21.72 -11.07
N TYR A 331 -2.91 22.61 -10.56
CA TYR A 331 -3.74 23.53 -11.34
C TYR A 331 -2.97 24.73 -11.90
N ALA A 332 -1.94 25.18 -11.20
CA ALA A 332 -1.16 26.37 -11.57
C ALA A 332 -0.11 26.11 -12.68
N LYS A 333 0.32 24.86 -12.84
CA LYS A 333 1.31 24.44 -13.85
C LYS A 333 0.73 24.36 -15.26
#